data_AF-A0A293M9B8-F1
#
_entry.id   AF-A0A293M9B8-F1
#
_cell.length_a   1.000
_cell.length_b   1.000
_cell.length_c   1.000
_cell.angle_alpha   90.00
_cell.angle_beta   90.00
_cell.angle_gamma   90.00
#
_symmetry.space_group_name_H-M   'P 1'
#
loop_
_entity.id
_entity.type
_entity.pdbx_description
1 polymer ?
#
loop_
_entity_poly.entity_id
_entity_poly.type
_entity_poly.pdbx_seq_one_letter_code
_entity_poly.pdbx_strand_id
1 'polypeptide(L)'
;MTHTACKPPPSSCNKIDSGVSAGDKKVILETHNRLRSQIASGKVPGYPPATNMYQLEWDNELADVAQAHADQCKFKHDNSGERFTTTFSAVGQNLATTGTTDPSATEDWSTVIQGYWCPLQSSDASPLEGTVILPRWYGLRQST
;
A
#
# COMPACT_ATOMS: atom_id res chain seq x y z
N MET A 1 2.24 22.85 9.66
CA MET A 1 2.21 21.50 9.05
C MET A 1 0.77 21.03 9.12
N THR A 2 0.22 20.49 8.03
CA THR A 2 -1.19 20.07 7.96
C THR A 2 -1.24 18.56 7.82
N HIS A 3 -2.00 17.89 8.69
CA HIS A 3 -2.18 16.44 8.64
C HIS A 3 -2.76 16.00 7.30
N THR A 4 -2.31 14.86 6.76
CA THR A 4 -2.69 14.35 5.44
C THR A 4 -4.20 14.10 5.35
N ALA A 5 -4.82 13.58 6.41
CA ALA A 5 -6.28 13.41 6.46
C ALA A 5 -7.09 14.72 6.36
N CYS A 6 -6.44 15.87 6.59
CA CYS A 6 -7.08 17.18 6.54
C CYS A 6 -6.78 17.96 5.25
N LYS A 7 -6.00 17.38 4.32
CA LYS A 7 -5.68 18.04 3.05
C LYS A 7 -6.86 17.87 2.08
N PRO A 8 -7.45 18.97 1.57
CA PRO A 8 -8.49 18.84 0.57
C PRO A 8 -7.91 18.24 -0.73
N PRO A 9 -8.63 17.33 -1.41
CA PRO A 9 -8.24 16.86 -2.74
C PRO A 9 -8.11 18.04 -3.72
N PRO A 10 -7.07 18.09 -4.56
CA PRO A 10 -6.94 19.15 -5.55
C PRO A 10 -7.99 18.98 -6.65
N SER A 11 -8.49 20.09 -7.21
CA SER A 11 -9.46 20.06 -8.32
C SER A 11 -8.95 19.37 -9.59
N SER A 12 -7.64 19.22 -9.73
CA SER A 12 -7.00 18.47 -10.84
C SER A 12 -7.07 16.95 -10.68
N CYS A 13 -7.45 16.43 -9.51
CA CYS A 13 -7.57 15.00 -9.26
C CYS A 13 -8.95 14.51 -9.67
N ASN A 14 -9.07 14.05 -10.91
CA ASN A 14 -10.30 13.45 -11.44
C ASN A 14 -10.42 11.99 -10.96
N LYS A 15 -10.98 11.79 -9.77
CA LYS A 15 -11.18 10.46 -9.19
C LYS A 15 -12.32 9.73 -9.89
N ILE A 16 -12.03 8.56 -10.46
CA ILE A 16 -13.02 7.67 -11.10
C ILE A 16 -13.53 6.59 -10.14
N ASP A 17 -12.77 6.27 -9.09
CA ASP A 17 -13.18 5.39 -7.99
C ASP A 17 -12.41 5.78 -6.70
N SER A 18 -12.86 5.32 -5.55
CA SER A 18 -12.20 5.55 -4.25
C SER A 18 -12.42 4.39 -3.28
N GLY A 19 -11.48 4.20 -2.36
CA GLY A 19 -11.57 3.18 -1.34
C GLY A 19 -11.14 1.80 -1.82
N VAL A 20 -11.23 0.85 -0.88
CA VAL A 20 -10.81 -0.54 -1.03
C VAL A 20 -11.98 -1.42 -0.61
N SER A 21 -12.43 -2.29 -1.52
CA SER A 21 -13.56 -3.19 -1.26
C SER A 21 -13.23 -4.21 -0.16
N ALA A 22 -14.24 -4.81 0.47
CA ALA A 22 -14.00 -5.85 1.49
C ALA A 22 -13.22 -7.06 0.92
N GLY A 23 -13.48 -7.43 -0.33
CA GLY A 23 -12.74 -8.47 -1.04
C GLY A 23 -11.26 -8.08 -1.21
N ASP A 24 -11.00 -6.84 -1.64
CA ASP A 24 -9.64 -6.34 -1.83
C ASP A 24 -8.87 -6.22 -0.52
N LYS A 25 -9.51 -5.76 0.56
CA LYS A 25 -8.90 -5.71 1.90
C LYS A 25 -8.37 -7.09 2.31
N LYS A 26 -9.15 -8.14 2.04
CA LYS A 26 -8.76 -9.53 2.30
C LYS A 26 -7.55 -9.94 1.45
N VAL A 27 -7.59 -9.69 0.13
CA VAL A 27 -6.48 -10.01 -0.79
C VAL A 27 -5.19 -9.29 -0.36
N ILE A 28 -5.29 -8.00 -0.01
CA ILE A 28 -4.16 -7.19 0.45
C ILE A 28 -3.54 -7.80 1.71
N LEU A 29 -4.37 -8.08 2.72
CA LEU A 29 -3.90 -8.59 4.01
C LEU A 29 -3.27 -9.98 3.88
N GLU A 30 -3.94 -10.89 3.17
CA GLU A 30 -3.48 -12.26 2.95
C GLU A 30 -2.17 -12.28 2.16
N THR A 31 -2.02 -11.42 1.14
CA THR A 31 -0.80 -11.35 0.33
C THR A 31 0.39 -10.90 1.17
N HIS A 32 0.26 -9.85 1.98
CA HIS A 32 1.35 -9.42 2.88
C HIS A 32 1.71 -10.51 3.88
N ASN A 33 0.72 -11.10 4.54
CA ASN A 33 0.96 -12.11 5.57
C ASN A 33 1.58 -13.38 5.00
N ARG A 34 1.21 -13.78 3.78
CA ARG A 34 1.87 -14.86 3.04
C ARG A 34 3.34 -14.55 2.80
N LEU A 35 3.67 -13.37 2.28
CA LEU A 35 5.05 -12.96 1.98
C LEU A 35 5.90 -12.82 3.25
N ARG A 36 5.35 -12.22 4.31
CA ARG A 36 5.98 -12.15 5.65
C ARG A 36 6.29 -13.54 6.20
N SER A 37 5.37 -14.49 6.05
CA SER A 37 5.53 -15.88 6.50
C SER A 37 6.63 -16.62 5.72
N GLN A 38 6.80 -16.34 4.42
CA GLN A 38 7.91 -16.91 3.64
C GLN A 38 9.27 -16.45 4.16
N ILE A 39 9.44 -15.16 4.47
CA ILE A 39 10.66 -14.64 5.09
C ILE A 39 10.87 -15.27 6.48
N ALA A 40 9.81 -15.26 7.31
CA ALA A 40 9.88 -15.80 8.67
C ALA A 40 10.32 -17.27 8.70
N SER A 41 9.85 -18.07 7.73
CA SER A 41 10.21 -19.48 7.58
C SER A 41 11.52 -19.74 6.84
N GLY A 42 12.29 -18.70 6.48
CA GLY A 42 13.58 -18.85 5.79
C GLY A 42 13.46 -19.33 4.35
N LYS A 43 12.29 -19.17 3.71
CA LYS A 43 12.04 -19.63 2.34
C LYS A 43 12.47 -18.62 1.28
N VAL A 44 12.89 -17.42 1.68
CA VAL A 44 13.36 -16.38 0.77
C VAL A 44 14.89 -16.38 0.77
N PRO A 45 15.55 -16.74 -0.35
CA PRO A 45 17.01 -16.75 -0.44
C PRO A 45 17.63 -15.39 -0.09
N GLY A 46 18.76 -15.40 0.60
CA GLY A 46 19.47 -14.17 0.99
C GLY A 46 18.94 -13.49 2.26
N TYR A 47 17.85 -13.99 2.85
CA TYR A 47 17.29 -13.48 4.11
C TYR A 47 17.28 -14.55 5.19
N PRO A 48 17.73 -14.25 6.42
CA PRO A 48 17.61 -15.20 7.53
C PRO A 48 16.14 -15.38 7.94
N PRO A 49 15.77 -16.55 8.49
CA PRO A 49 14.49 -16.73 9.15
C PRO A 49 14.27 -15.67 10.25
N ALA A 50 13.03 -15.24 10.43
CA ALA A 50 12.67 -14.24 11.44
C ALA A 50 11.84 -14.88 12.55
N THR A 51 12.23 -14.64 13.81
CA THR A 51 11.56 -15.21 14.99
C THR A 51 10.38 -14.38 15.49
N ASN A 52 10.34 -13.07 15.19
CA ASN A 52 9.31 -12.12 15.67
C ASN A 52 8.57 -11.43 14.50
N MET A 53 8.19 -12.19 13.48
CA MET A 53 7.45 -11.68 12.32
C MET A 53 5.95 -11.87 12.50
N TYR A 54 5.31 -10.94 13.22
CA TYR A 54 3.86 -10.99 13.47
C TYR A 54 3.04 -10.81 12.20
N GLN A 55 1.82 -11.36 12.20
CA GLN A 55 0.86 -11.09 11.14
C GLN A 55 0.47 -9.61 11.16
N LEU A 56 0.10 -9.10 10.01
CA LEU A 56 -0.55 -7.81 9.89
C LEU A 56 -2.05 -7.98 10.09
N GLU A 57 -2.67 -6.90 10.54
CA GLU A 57 -4.10 -6.69 10.61
C GLU A 57 -4.46 -5.39 9.89
N TRP A 58 -5.69 -5.34 9.37
CA TRP A 58 -6.23 -4.12 8.79
C TRP A 58 -6.47 -3.06 9.88
N ASP A 59 -6.03 -1.83 9.63
CA ASP A 59 -6.28 -0.69 10.50
C ASP A 59 -7.05 0.38 9.73
N ASN A 60 -8.24 0.74 10.23
CA ASN A 60 -9.12 1.68 9.53
C ASN A 60 -8.57 3.10 9.55
N GLU A 61 -7.92 3.54 10.63
CA GLU A 61 -7.40 4.90 10.71
C GLU A 61 -6.21 5.07 9.75
N LEU A 62 -5.31 4.08 9.70
CA LEU A 62 -4.24 4.04 8.70
C LEU A 62 -4.82 4.01 7.28
N ALA A 63 -5.91 3.27 7.03
CA ALA A 63 -6.56 3.23 5.72
C ALA A 63 -7.19 4.57 5.33
N ASP A 64 -7.79 5.28 6.26
CA ASP A 64 -8.39 6.60 6.02
C ASP A 64 -7.33 7.65 5.71
N VAL A 65 -6.21 7.66 6.45
CA VAL A 65 -5.06 8.53 6.16
C VAL A 65 -4.46 8.18 4.79
N ALA A 66 -4.33 6.90 4.48
CA ALA A 66 -3.84 6.41 3.21
C ALA A 66 -4.76 6.82 2.04
N GLN A 67 -6.08 6.74 2.21
CA GLN A 67 -7.04 7.20 1.19
C GLN A 67 -7.03 8.73 1.03
N ALA A 68 -6.87 9.50 2.12
CA ALA A 68 -6.72 10.95 2.00
C ALA A 68 -5.44 11.36 1.26
N HIS A 69 -4.36 10.58 1.44
CA HIS A 69 -3.14 10.72 0.66
C HIS A 69 -3.38 10.39 -0.82
N ALA A 70 -4.03 9.26 -1.08
CA ALA A 70 -4.41 8.80 -2.41
C ALA A 70 -5.16 9.86 -3.21
N ASP A 71 -6.16 10.47 -2.55
CA ASP A 71 -7.03 11.50 -3.11
C ASP A 71 -6.29 12.79 -3.51
N GLN A 72 -5.01 12.92 -3.19
CA GLN A 72 -4.18 14.01 -3.70
C GLN A 72 -3.74 13.82 -5.16
N CYS A 73 -3.91 12.61 -5.73
CA CYS A 73 -3.43 12.23 -7.07
C CYS A 73 -1.95 12.59 -7.33
N LYS A 74 -1.10 12.48 -6.30
CA LYS A 74 0.34 12.76 -6.41
C LYS A 74 1.11 11.51 -6.03
N PHE A 75 1.80 10.93 -7.00
CA PHE A 75 2.67 9.77 -6.78
C PHE A 75 3.98 10.19 -6.11
N LYS A 76 3.90 10.55 -4.82
CA LYS A 76 5.05 10.91 -3.98
C LYS A 76 4.67 10.74 -2.52
N HIS A 77 5.65 10.43 -1.68
CA HIS A 77 5.40 10.36 -0.24
C HIS A 77 4.97 11.71 0.31
N ASP A 78 4.07 11.68 1.29
CA ASP A 78 3.85 12.83 2.17
C ASP A 78 4.94 12.90 3.24
N ASN A 79 4.98 14.02 3.96
CA ASN A 79 5.90 14.14 5.08
C ASN A 79 5.50 13.13 6.16
N SER A 80 6.45 12.42 6.75
CA SER A 80 6.17 11.40 7.77
C SER A 80 5.42 11.95 8.98
N GLY A 81 5.68 13.20 9.36
CA GLY A 81 4.97 13.91 10.44
C GLY A 81 3.53 14.33 10.10
N GLU A 82 3.05 14.05 8.89
CA GLU A 82 1.69 14.38 8.44
C GLU A 82 0.77 13.16 8.37
N ARG A 83 1.27 11.94 8.63
CA ARG A 83 0.50 10.69 8.48
C ARG A 83 0.46 9.84 9.75
N PHE A 84 0.55 10.49 10.90
CA PHE A 84 0.37 9.82 12.19
C PHE A 84 -1.09 9.40 12.37
N THR A 85 -1.35 8.55 13.36
CA THR A 85 -2.70 8.20 13.80
C THR A 85 -2.84 8.49 15.29
N THR A 86 -4.04 8.31 15.83
CA THR A 86 -4.27 8.38 17.28
C THR A 86 -3.42 7.36 18.05
N THR A 87 -3.08 6.24 17.41
CA THR A 87 -2.32 5.13 18.01
C THR A 87 -0.84 5.15 17.64
N PHE A 88 -0.50 5.59 16.43
CA PHE A 88 0.85 5.49 15.88
C PHE A 88 1.42 6.87 15.56
N SER A 89 2.40 7.32 16.34
CA SER A 89 3.10 8.58 16.09
C SER A 89 4.05 8.54 14.88
N ALA A 90 4.41 7.35 14.41
CA ALA A 90 5.26 7.14 13.25
C ALA A 90 4.68 6.02 12.38
N VAL A 91 4.47 6.31 11.10
CA VAL A 91 3.81 5.42 10.14
C VAL A 91 4.68 5.27 8.89
N GLY A 92 4.90 4.03 8.46
CA GLY A 92 5.56 3.70 7.19
C GLY A 92 4.63 3.91 6.00
N GLN A 93 5.16 3.89 4.78
CA GLN A 93 4.33 4.14 3.59
C GLN A 93 4.93 3.45 2.36
N ASN A 94 4.14 2.66 1.65
CA ASN A 94 4.47 2.07 0.35
C ASN A 94 3.59 2.67 -0.74
N LEU A 95 4.16 2.92 -1.91
CA LEU A 95 3.57 3.66 -3.03
C LEU A 95 3.48 2.78 -4.28
N ALA A 96 2.29 2.66 -4.87
CA ALA A 96 2.14 2.14 -6.23
C ALA A 96 1.19 3.00 -7.05
N THR A 97 1.44 3.01 -8.35
CA THR A 97 0.50 3.46 -9.36
C THR A 97 0.52 2.43 -10.48
N THR A 98 -0.65 2.04 -10.94
CA THR A 98 -0.85 1.29 -12.17
C THR A 98 -1.37 2.26 -13.22
N GLY A 99 -1.56 1.79 -14.43
CA GLY A 99 -2.25 2.56 -15.46
C GLY A 99 -2.77 1.66 -16.57
N THR A 100 -3.85 2.10 -17.19
CA THR A 100 -4.61 1.32 -18.17
C THR A 100 -5.47 2.23 -19.02
N THR A 101 -5.68 1.87 -20.29
CA THR A 101 -6.65 2.53 -21.16
C THR A 101 -8.03 1.86 -21.14
N ASP A 102 -8.17 0.71 -20.48
CA ASP A 102 -9.42 -0.01 -20.32
C ASP A 102 -10.23 0.57 -19.14
N PRO A 103 -11.41 1.17 -19.39
CA PRO A 103 -12.24 1.77 -18.35
C PRO A 103 -12.88 0.73 -17.40
N SER A 104 -12.82 -0.55 -17.75
CA SER A 104 -13.32 -1.66 -16.93
C SER A 104 -12.23 -2.39 -16.13
N ALA A 105 -10.97 -1.96 -16.28
CA ALA A 105 -9.86 -2.54 -15.55
C ALA A 105 -10.07 -2.40 -14.03
N THR A 106 -9.76 -3.48 -13.33
CA THR A 106 -9.78 -3.54 -11.86
C THR A 106 -8.36 -3.71 -11.34
N GLU A 107 -8.14 -3.36 -10.08
CA GLU A 107 -6.82 -3.45 -9.48
C GLU A 107 -6.43 -4.91 -9.22
N ASP A 108 -5.23 -5.29 -9.68
CA ASP A 108 -4.58 -6.52 -9.24
C ASP A 108 -3.70 -6.22 -8.02
N TRP A 109 -4.34 -6.21 -6.85
CA TRP A 109 -3.66 -6.00 -5.57
C TRP A 109 -2.54 -7.01 -5.30
N SER A 110 -2.69 -8.25 -5.77
CA SER A 110 -1.67 -9.27 -5.56
C SER A 110 -0.39 -8.93 -6.31
N THR A 111 -0.51 -8.47 -7.55
CA THR A 111 0.64 -8.05 -8.38
C THR A 111 1.28 -6.77 -7.84
N VAL A 112 0.46 -5.76 -7.49
CA VAL A 112 0.96 -4.51 -6.88
C VAL A 112 1.77 -4.80 -5.63
N ILE A 113 1.23 -5.63 -4.73
CA ILE A 113 1.92 -5.97 -3.49
C ILE A 113 3.17 -6.76 -3.80
N GLN A 114 3.12 -7.79 -4.64
CA GLN A 114 4.31 -8.55 -5.02
C GLN A 114 5.43 -7.64 -5.57
N GLY A 115 5.09 -6.57 -6.30
CA GLY A 115 6.04 -5.56 -6.75
C GLY A 115 6.88 -4.95 -5.61
N TYR A 116 6.28 -4.67 -4.44
CA TYR A 116 7.00 -4.17 -3.27
C TYR A 116 8.01 -5.18 -2.70
N TRP A 117 7.75 -6.47 -2.90
CA TRP A 117 8.57 -7.57 -2.38
C TRP A 117 9.48 -8.17 -3.46
N CYS A 118 9.35 -7.76 -4.72
CA CYS A 118 10.13 -8.24 -5.86
C CYS A 118 11.65 -8.04 -5.67
N PRO A 119 12.14 -6.91 -5.13
CA PRO A 119 13.57 -6.76 -4.81
C PRO A 119 14.10 -7.78 -3.80
N LEU A 120 13.23 -8.47 -3.06
CA LEU A 120 13.59 -9.56 -2.15
C LEU A 120 13.65 -10.92 -2.85
N GLN A 121 13.18 -11.03 -4.10
CA GLN A 121 12.89 -12.29 -4.79
C GLN A 121 13.67 -12.49 -6.11
N SER A 122 14.10 -11.45 -6.84
CA SER A 122 15.03 -11.56 -8.00
C SER A 122 15.62 -10.22 -8.47
N SER A 123 16.66 -10.29 -9.31
CA SER A 123 17.51 -9.20 -9.81
C SER A 123 16.96 -8.34 -10.95
N ASP A 124 15.67 -8.41 -11.28
CA ASP A 124 15.08 -7.61 -12.36
C ASP A 124 13.68 -7.12 -11.94
N ALA A 125 13.55 -5.80 -11.73
CA ALA A 125 12.28 -5.13 -11.54
C ALA A 125 12.01 -4.24 -12.76
N SER A 126 11.04 -4.61 -13.58
CA SER A 126 10.57 -3.74 -14.67
C SER A 126 9.58 -2.70 -14.12
N PRO A 127 9.66 -1.43 -14.54
CA PRO A 127 8.68 -0.41 -14.20
C PRO A 127 7.37 -0.71 -14.94
N LEU A 128 6.25 -0.68 -14.22
CA LEU A 128 4.93 -0.65 -14.85
C LEU A 128 4.67 0.79 -15.34
N GLU A 129 4.93 1.06 -16.62
CA GLU A 129 4.56 2.33 -17.27
C GLU A 129 3.20 2.23 -18.00
N GLY A 130 2.34 3.26 -17.85
CA GLY A 130 1.21 3.48 -18.75
C GLY A 130 -0.10 3.99 -18.13
N THR A 131 -0.12 5.25 -17.65
CA THR A 131 -1.24 6.19 -17.39
C THR A 131 -2.70 5.69 -17.34
N VAL A 132 -3.20 5.43 -16.12
CA VAL A 132 -4.42 5.94 -15.46
C VAL A 132 -4.09 5.86 -13.97
N ILE A 133 -3.94 7.01 -13.31
CA ILE A 133 -3.49 7.03 -11.91
C ILE A 133 -4.69 6.67 -11.03
N LEU A 134 -4.75 5.42 -10.60
CA LEU A 134 -5.55 5.02 -9.45
C LEU A 134 -4.59 4.92 -8.26
N PRO A 135 -4.38 6.02 -7.51
CA PRO A 135 -3.71 5.90 -6.24
C PRO A 135 -4.70 5.17 -5.35
N ARG A 136 -4.50 3.87 -5.10
CA ARG A 136 -5.22 3.18 -4.04
C ARG A 136 -4.23 2.73 -3.00
N TRP A 137 -4.57 3.05 -1.77
CA TRP A 137 -3.69 2.89 -0.63
C TRP A 137 -4.44 2.25 0.51
N TYR A 138 -3.72 1.56 1.37
CA TYR A 138 -4.29 0.79 2.46
C TYR A 138 -3.44 0.92 3.73
N GLY A 139 -4.08 0.68 4.87
CA GLY A 139 -3.46 0.73 6.18
C GLY A 139 -3.32 -0.67 6.78
N LEU A 140 -2.09 -1.03 7.18
CA LEU A 140 -1.79 -2.28 7.87
C LEU A 140 -1.00 -1.98 9.14
N ARG A 141 -1.35 -2.65 10.24
CA ARG A 141 -0.59 -2.66 11.49
C ARG A 141 -0.14 -4.08 11.82
N GLN A 142 0.87 -4.26 12.67
CA GLN A 142 1.18 -5.58 13.20
C GLN A 142 0.13 -5.99 14.25
N SER A 143 -0.26 -7.27 14.25
CA SER A 143 -1.08 -7.86 15.31
C SER A 143 -0.35 -7.77 16.65
N THR A 144 -1.08 -7.43 17.71
CA THR A 144 -0.58 -7.36 19.09
C THR A 144 -0.59 -8.71 19.77
#